data_AF-A0A9X0WEM4-F1
#
_entry.id   AF-A0A9X0WEM4-F1
#
_cell.length_a   1.000
_cell.length_b   1.000
_cell.length_c   1.000
_cell.angle_alpha   90.00
_cell.angle_beta   90.00
_cell.angle_gamma   90.00
#
_symmetry.space_group_name_H-M   'P 1'
#
loop_
_entity.id
_entity.type
_entity.pdbx_description
1 polymer ?
#
loop_
_entity_poly.entity_id
_entity_poly.type
_entity_poly.pdbx_seq_one_letter_code
_entity_poly.pdbx_strand_id
1 'polypeptide(L)'
;MQVILDIPDRYLLDTTTDELAARFKLYTALLMFQIGQLSAGGACEFAEVDRYTFLAACRRHRIDVIDYDEDELDADLEHLKDTRPAAHADYR
;
A
#
# COMPACT_ATOMS: atom_id res chain seq x y z
N MET A 1 8.98 -13.76 16.09
CA MET A 1 9.52 -12.72 17.00
C MET A 1 8.37 -12.21 17.86
N GLN A 2 8.61 -11.82 19.12
CA GLN A 2 7.58 -11.28 20.01
C GLN A 2 7.96 -9.87 20.47
N VAL A 3 6.99 -8.95 20.44
CA VAL A 3 7.10 -7.57 20.96
C VAL A 3 6.05 -7.41 22.06
N ILE A 4 6.44 -6.87 23.20
CA ILE A 4 5.55 -6.62 24.34
C ILE A 4 5.30 -5.11 24.44
N LEU A 5 4.04 -4.72 24.49
CA LEU A 5 3.61 -3.33 24.61
C LEU A 5 2.83 -3.18 25.92
N ASP A 6 3.24 -2.22 26.75
CA ASP A 6 2.48 -1.82 27.93
C ASP A 6 1.52 -0.69 27.54
N ILE A 7 0.22 -0.97 27.55
CA ILE A 7 -0.82 -0.08 27.04
C ILE A 7 -1.81 0.20 28.16
N PRO A 8 -2.09 1.46 28.49
CA PRO A 8 -3.05 1.78 29.54
C PRO A 8 -4.47 1.27 29.22
N ASP A 9 -5.10 0.56 30.16
CA ASP A 9 -6.43 -0.06 30.02
C ASP A 9 -7.52 0.87 29.49
N ARG A 10 -7.42 2.17 29.79
CA ARG A 10 -8.37 3.18 29.30
C ARG A 10 -8.48 3.27 27.77
N TYR A 11 -7.50 2.73 27.04
CA TYR A 11 -7.50 2.70 25.57
C TYR A 11 -7.97 1.37 24.98
N LEU A 12 -8.25 0.36 25.81
CA LEU A 12 -8.67 -0.99 25.42
C LEU A 12 -10.20 -1.18 25.47
N LEU A 13 -10.97 -0.08 25.40
CA LEU A 13 -12.43 -0.14 25.44
C LEU A 13 -12.98 -0.93 24.24
N ASP A 14 -13.77 -1.96 24.52
CA ASP A 14 -14.52 -2.77 23.56
C ASP A 14 -13.67 -3.43 22.45
N THR A 15 -12.40 -3.74 22.71
CA THR A 15 -11.56 -4.46 21.75
C THR A 15 -10.80 -5.61 22.42
N THR A 16 -10.61 -6.70 21.69
CA THR A 16 -9.79 -7.82 22.15
C THR A 16 -8.31 -7.58 21.88
N THR A 17 -7.43 -8.27 22.60
CA THR A 17 -5.97 -8.20 22.36
C THR A 17 -5.61 -8.58 20.91
N ASP A 18 -6.31 -9.55 20.33
CA ASP A 18 -6.07 -10.01 18.96
C ASP A 18 -6.46 -8.95 17.92
N GLU A 19 -7.61 -8.29 18.12
CA GLU A 19 -8.02 -7.14 17.29
C GLU A 19 -7.03 -5.99 17.38
N LEU A 20 -6.53 -5.71 18.59
CA LEU A 20 -5.54 -4.66 18.78
C LEU A 20 -4.22 -5.01 18.09
N ALA A 21 -3.76 -6.25 18.23
CA ALA A 21 -2.54 -6.73 17.59
C ALA A 21 -2.65 -6.66 16.06
N ALA A 22 -3.78 -7.11 15.48
CA ALA A 22 -4.03 -7.01 14.04
C ALA A 22 -4.03 -5.54 13.56
N ARG A 23 -4.68 -4.64 14.32
CA ARG A 23 -4.70 -3.21 14.02
C ARG A 23 -3.30 -2.58 14.06
N PHE A 24 -2.49 -2.93 15.06
CA PHE A 24 -1.11 -2.44 15.14
C PHE A 24 -0.24 -2.98 14.01
N LYS A 25 -0.37 -4.26 13.66
CA LYS A 25 0.34 -4.83 12.51
C LYS A 25 0.00 -4.06 11.23
N LEU A 26 -1.28 -3.84 10.98
CA LEU A 26 -1.73 -3.08 9.80
C LEU A 26 -1.20 -1.64 9.80
N TYR A 27 -1.36 -0.90 10.89
CA TYR A 27 -0.93 0.51 10.93
C TYR A 27 0.58 0.68 10.85
N THR A 28 1.33 -0.24 11.47
CA THR A 28 2.79 -0.26 11.37
C THR A 28 3.22 -0.59 9.93
N ALA A 29 2.60 -1.58 9.28
CA ALA A 29 2.87 -1.91 7.88
C ALA A 29 2.58 -0.72 6.94
N LEU A 30 1.47 -0.03 7.14
CA LEU A 30 1.10 1.16 6.36
C LEU A 30 2.15 2.27 6.51
N LEU A 31 2.57 2.57 7.75
CA LEU A 31 3.61 3.58 8.00
C LEU A 31 4.94 3.16 7.37
N MET A 32 5.37 1.92 7.59
CA MET A 32 6.63 1.40 7.05
C MET A 32 6.65 1.36 5.52
N PHE A 33 5.51 1.07 4.89
CA PHE A 33 5.36 1.18 3.45
C PHE A 33 5.47 2.64 2.99
N GLN A 34 4.74 3.55 3.65
CA GLN A 34 4.73 4.97 3.31
C GLN A 34 6.13 5.62 3.39
N ILE A 35 6.97 5.20 4.34
CA ILE A 35 8.34 5.71 4.47
C ILE A 35 9.38 4.90 3.68
N GLY A 36 8.94 3.99 2.82
CA GLY A 36 9.82 3.17 1.96
C GLY A 36 10.60 2.06 2.67
N GLN A 37 10.29 1.78 3.95
CA GLN A 37 10.96 0.73 4.73
C GLN A 37 10.47 -0.69 4.37
N LEU A 38 9.20 -0.83 3.97
CA LEU A 38 8.65 -2.08 3.44
C LEU A 38 8.17 -1.88 2.01
N SER A 39 8.36 -2.90 1.17
CA SER A 39 7.63 -2.99 -0.10
C SER A 39 6.15 -3.30 0.17
N ALA A 40 5.29 -3.09 -0.83
CA ALA A 40 3.87 -3.44 -0.69
C ALA A 40 3.67 -4.93 -0.33
N GLY A 41 4.49 -5.83 -0.89
CA GLY A 41 4.47 -7.26 -0.56
C GLY A 41 4.90 -7.55 0.88
N GLY A 42 6.00 -6.94 1.33
CA GLY A 42 6.47 -7.08 2.71
C GLY A 42 5.50 -6.48 3.74
N ALA A 43 4.81 -5.39 3.37
CA ALA A 43 3.77 -4.79 4.20
C ALA A 43 2.52 -5.69 4.30
N CYS A 44 2.12 -6.38 3.22
CA CYS A 44 1.05 -7.39 3.25
C CYS A 44 1.42 -8.54 4.20
N GLU A 45 2.64 -9.08 4.08
CA GLU A 45 3.15 -10.15 4.95
C GLU A 45 3.17 -9.71 6.43
N PHE A 46 3.72 -8.53 6.72
CA PHE A 46 3.80 -7.99 8.07
C PHE A 46 2.40 -7.77 8.70
N ALA A 47 1.47 -7.24 7.92
CA ALA A 47 0.10 -7.00 8.35
C ALA A 47 -0.75 -8.28 8.42
N GLU A 48 -0.26 -9.39 7.88
CA GLU A 48 -1.00 -10.66 7.73
C GLU A 48 -2.32 -10.49 6.97
N VAL A 49 -2.29 -9.67 5.91
CA VAL A 49 -3.46 -9.42 5.04
C VAL A 49 -3.14 -9.68 3.58
N ASP A 50 -4.16 -9.96 2.79
CA ASP A 50 -4.01 -10.08 1.34
C ASP A 50 -3.79 -8.70 0.68
N ARG A 51 -3.33 -8.75 -0.58
CA ARG A 51 -3.01 -7.55 -1.36
C ARG A 51 -4.18 -6.59 -1.51
N TYR A 52 -5.41 -7.08 -1.72
CA TYR A 52 -6.56 -6.19 -1.93
C TYR A 52 -6.96 -5.51 -0.63
N THR A 53 -6.92 -6.23 0.49
CA THR A 53 -7.15 -5.66 1.82
C THR A 53 -6.13 -4.57 2.15
N PHE A 54 -4.84 -4.81 1.87
CA PHE A 54 -3.79 -3.81 2.09
C PHE A 54 -4.00 -2.56 1.23
N LEU A 55 -4.27 -2.72 -0.08
CA LEU A 55 -4.52 -1.60 -0.98
C LEU A 55 -5.76 -0.77 -0.59
N ALA A 56 -6.82 -1.43 -0.13
CA ALA A 56 -7.99 -0.75 0.41
C ALA A 56 -7.66 0.07 1.68
N ALA A 57 -6.78 -0.46 2.53
CA ALA A 57 -6.28 0.26 3.69
C ALA A 57 -5.43 1.48 3.30
N CYS A 58 -4.49 1.34 2.35
CA CYS A 58 -3.73 2.49 1.82
C CYS A 58 -4.66 3.60 1.32
N ARG A 59 -5.68 3.24 0.52
CA ARG A 59 -6.69 4.18 0.05
C ARG A 59 -7.43 4.87 1.20
N ARG A 60 -7.88 4.10 2.21
CA ARG A 60 -8.59 4.65 3.38
C ARG A 60 -7.73 5.63 4.18
N HIS A 61 -6.43 5.38 4.25
CA HIS A 61 -5.46 6.18 4.99
C HIS A 61 -4.74 7.23 4.13
N ARG A 62 -5.12 7.40 2.85
CA ARG A 62 -4.52 8.34 1.88
C ARG A 62 -3.01 8.15 1.72
N ILE A 63 -2.59 6.89 1.64
CA ILE A 63 -1.21 6.51 1.32
C ILE A 63 -1.18 6.18 -0.17
N ASP A 64 -0.34 6.91 -0.90
CA ASP A 64 -0.14 6.68 -2.32
C ASP A 64 0.59 5.35 -2.51
N VAL A 65 -0.02 4.46 -3.29
CA VAL A 65 0.53 3.13 -3.59
C VAL A 65 1.44 3.21 -4.82
N ILE A 66 1.19 4.20 -5.65
CA ILE A 66 1.90 4.49 -6.88
C ILE A 66 2.55 5.84 -6.65
N ASP A 67 3.87 5.82 -6.49
CA ASP A 67 4.70 7.01 -6.33
C ASP A 67 5.44 7.20 -7.66
N TYR A 68 4.73 7.73 -8.66
CA TYR A 68 5.40 8.28 -9.85
C TYR A 68 5.70 9.73 -9.52
N ASP A 69 6.97 10.12 -9.64
CA ASP A 69 7.27 11.54 -9.72
C ASP A 69 6.78 12.11 -11.08
N GLU A 70 6.63 13.44 -11.15
CA GLU A 70 6.10 14.09 -12.37
C GLU A 70 6.98 13.79 -13.59
N ASP A 71 8.29 13.64 -13.39
CA ASP A 71 9.27 13.38 -14.44
C ASP A 71 9.13 11.94 -15.00
N GLU A 72 8.96 10.93 -14.13
CA GLU A 72 8.69 9.54 -14.52
C GLU A 72 7.36 9.41 -15.24
N LEU A 73 6.32 10.11 -14.76
CA LEU A 73 5.01 10.11 -15.41
C LEU A 73 5.06 10.75 -16.80
N ASP A 74 5.76 11.87 -16.94
CA ASP A 74 5.93 12.55 -18.24
C ASP A 74 6.74 11.70 -19.22
N ALA A 75 7.80 11.03 -18.75
CA ALA A 75 8.59 10.10 -19.57
C ALA A 75 7.74 8.92 -20.06
N ASP A 76 6.94 8.30 -19.18
CA ASP A 76 6.02 7.23 -19.56
C ASP A 76 4.97 7.71 -20.58
N LEU A 77 4.44 8.93 -20.41
CA LEU A 77 3.50 9.53 -21.36
C LEU A 77 4.15 9.83 -22.72
N GLU A 78 5.41 10.26 -22.76
CA GLU A 78 6.16 10.43 -24.02
C GLU A 78 6.38 9.10 -24.74
N HIS A 79 6.80 8.06 -24.02
CA HIS A 79 6.97 6.72 -24.58
C HIS A 79 5.66 6.16 -25.15
N LEU A 80 4.52 6.41 -24.50
CA LEU A 80 3.20 6.00 -25.00
C LEU A 80 2.80 6.73 -26.30
N LYS A 81 3.14 8.01 -26.44
CA LYS A 81 2.86 8.80 -27.66
C LYS A 81 3.67 8.32 -28.86
N ASP A 82 4.92 7.91 -28.63
CA ASP A 82 5.78 7.31 -29.66
C ASP A 82 5.32 5.89 -30.06
N THR A 83 4.61 5.20 -29.17
CA THR A 83 4.04 3.88 -29.42
C THR A 83 2.68 3.95 -30.12
N ARG A 84 2.45 4.93 -31.01
CA ARG A 84 1.28 4.91 -31.90
C ARG A 84 1.41 3.65 -32.78
N PRO A 85 0.56 2.61 -32.64
CA PRO A 85 0.66 1.46 -33.53
C PRO A 85 0.38 1.97 -34.96
N ALA A 86 1.37 1.82 -35.83
CA ALA A 86 1.19 1.94 -37.26
C ALA A 86 0.37 0.73 -37.77
N ALA A 87 -0.88 0.58 -37.34
CA ALA A 87 -1.71 -0.55 -37.73
C ALA A 87 -3.21 -0.29 -37.50
N HIS A 88 -3.79 0.68 -38.21
CA HIS A 88 -5.22 0.62 -38.61
C HIS A 88 -5.43 1.28 -39.98
N ALA A 89 -4.48 1.07 -40.90
CA ALA A 89 -4.67 1.33 -42.32
C ALA A 89 -4.62 -0.02 -43.05
N ASP A 90 -5.63 -0.87 -42.84
CA ASP A 90 -6.10 -1.90 -43.78
C ASP A 90 -7.19 -2.75 -43.11
N TYR A 91 -8.42 -2.27 -43.18
CA TYR A 91 -9.58 -3.16 -43.25
C TYR A 91 -10.48 -2.62 -44.35
N ARG A 92 -10.26 -3.15 -45.56
CA ARG A 92 -11.19 -3.10 -46.68
C ARG A 92 -11.76 -4.49 -46.87
#